data_AF-A0A960BKM7-F1
#
_entry.id   AF-A0A960BKM7-F1
#
_cell.length_a   1.000
_cell.length_b   1.000
_cell.length_c   1.000
_cell.angle_alpha   90.00
_cell.angle_beta   90.00
_cell.angle_gamma   90.00
#
_symmetry.space_group_name_H-M   'P 1'
#
loop_
_entity.id
_entity.type
_entity.pdbx_description
1 polymer ?
#
loop_
_entity_poly.entity_id
_entity_poly.type
_entity_poly.pdbx_seq_one_letter_code
_entity_poly.pdbx_strand_id
1 'polypeptide(L)' 'MTAPHIVDPARLLSQALADASPDLMRHLLTTTINALLSADADAVCGAEWGQSSPERIAQRNGYRHRELDTRVGTI' A
#
# COMPACT_ATOMS: atom_id res chain seq x y z
N MET A 1 -14.49 34.43 -3.11
CA MET A 1 -14.45 34.20 -1.65
C MET A 1 -14.64 32.72 -1.39
N THR A 2 -13.55 31.98 -1.20
CA THR A 2 -13.57 30.54 -0.88
C THR A 2 -13.83 30.38 0.62
N ALA A 3 -14.79 29.53 0.99
CA ALA A 3 -15.16 29.31 2.39
C ALA A 3 -13.96 28.80 3.21
N PRO A 4 -13.78 29.23 4.47
CA PRO A 4 -12.73 28.69 5.33
C PRO A 4 -13.00 27.19 5.55
N HIS A 5 -12.00 26.35 5.32
CA HIS A 5 -12.11 24.89 5.50
C HIS A 5 -12.41 24.58 6.98
N ILE A 6 -13.69 24.43 7.31
CA ILE A 6 -14.20 24.10 8.66
C ILE A 6 -13.65 22.76 9.18
N VAL A 7 -13.23 21.88 8.27
CA VAL A 7 -12.57 20.62 8.59
C VAL A 7 -11.27 20.55 7.81
N ASP A 8 -10.15 20.41 8.51
CA ASP A 8 -8.87 20.00 7.92
C ASP A 8 -8.91 18.47 7.72
N PRO A 9 -9.02 17.99 6.47
CA PRO A 9 -9.14 16.57 6.20
C PRO A 9 -7.86 15.79 6.54
N ALA A 10 -6.68 16.41 6.43
CA ALA A 10 -5.42 15.77 6.79
C ALA A 10 -5.34 15.58 8.31
N ARG A 11 -5.75 16.60 9.07
CA ARG A 11 -5.88 16.50 10.53
C ARG A 11 -6.91 15.46 10.93
N LEU A 12 -8.09 15.46 10.30
CA LEU A 12 -9.16 14.51 10.61
C LEU A 12 -8.75 13.06 10.30
N LEU A 13 -8.07 12.84 9.18
CA LEU A 13 -7.50 11.53 8.85
C LEU A 13 -6.43 11.12 9.85
N SER A 14 -5.50 12.02 10.21
CA SER A 14 -4.46 11.73 11.20
C SER A 14 -5.05 11.35 12.56
N GLN A 15 -6.17 11.98 12.94
CA GLN A 15 -6.86 11.73 14.20
C GLN A 15 -7.65 10.42 14.15
N ALA A 16 -8.34 10.13 13.03
CA ALA A 16 -9.01 8.86 12.81
C ALA A 16 -8.03 7.68 12.74
N LEU A 17 -6.83 7.88 12.20
CA LEU A 17 -5.74 6.89 12.21
C LEU A 17 -5.09 6.74 13.59
N ALA A 18 -5.06 7.80 14.40
CA ALA A 18 -4.59 7.74 15.78
C ALA A 18 -5.59 7.01 16.69
N ASP A 19 -6.90 7.19 16.45
CA ASP A 19 -7.98 6.49 17.14
C ASP A 19 -8.21 5.07 16.60
N ALA A 20 -7.63 4.74 15.44
CA ALA A 20 -7.73 3.41 14.86
C ALA A 20 -7.02 2.36 15.71
N SER A 21 -7.52 1.12 15.66
CA SER A 21 -6.84 0.00 16.30
C SER A 21 -5.44 -0.19 15.69
N PRO A 22 -4.43 -0.58 16.50
CA PRO A 22 -3.11 -0.93 15.99
C PRO A 22 -3.15 -1.95 14.83
N ASP A 23 -4.14 -2.84 14.83
CA ASP A 23 -4.35 -3.83 13.78
C ASP A 23 -4.77 -3.21 12.45
N LEU A 24 -5.58 -2.15 12.46
CA LEU A 24 -5.92 -1.43 11.24
C LEU A 24 -4.67 -0.80 10.61
N MET A 25 -3.83 -0.16 11.43
CA MET A 25 -2.59 0.47 10.97
C MET A 25 -1.61 -0.55 10.38
N ARG A 26 -1.47 -1.71 11.02
CA ARG A 26 -0.69 -2.84 10.49
C ARG A 26 -1.26 -3.31 9.16
N HIS A 27 -2.57 -3.51 9.07
CA HIS A 27 -3.22 -3.98 7.85
C HIS A 27 -3.09 -3.00 6.68
N LEU A 28 -3.28 -1.70 6.94
CA LEU A 28 -3.10 -0.65 5.94
C LEU A 28 -1.65 -0.61 5.44
N LEU A 29 -0.68 -0.66 6.36
CA LEU A 29 0.74 -0.66 5.98
C LEU A 29 1.11 -1.90 5.15
N THR A 30 0.70 -3.10 5.58
CA THR A 30 0.89 -4.34 4.82
C THR A 30 0.27 -4.24 3.42
N THR A 31 -0.94 -3.71 3.31
CA THR A 31 -1.64 -3.53 2.03
C THR A 31 -0.89 -2.54 1.12
N THR A 32 -0.46 -1.39 1.65
CA THR A 32 0.29 -0.40 0.88
C THR A 32 1.63 -0.94 0.41
N ILE A 33 2.38 -1.63 1.26
CA ILE A 33 3.67 -2.25 0.88
C ILE A 33 3.46 -3.27 -0.25
N ASN A 34 2.47 -4.16 -0.12
CA ASN A 34 2.18 -5.16 -1.14
C ASN A 34 1.73 -4.53 -2.47
N ALA A 35 0.99 -3.42 -2.43
CA ALA A 35 0.59 -2.69 -3.62
C ALA A 35 1.79 -2.09 -4.36
N LEU A 36 2.70 -1.42 -3.63
CA LEU A 36 3.92 -0.85 -4.20
C LEU A 36 4.83 -1.93 -4.79
N LEU A 37 5.09 -3.00 -4.04
CA LEU A 37 5.91 -4.12 -4.54
C LEU A 37 5.25 -4.81 -5.73
N SER A 38 3.92 -4.86 -5.79
CA SER A 38 3.21 -5.40 -6.94
C SER A 38 3.37 -4.52 -8.18
N ALA A 39 3.28 -3.20 -8.03
CA ALA A 39 3.50 -2.26 -9.12
C ALA A 39 4.94 -2.34 -9.65
N ASP A 40 5.92 -2.43 -8.75
CA ASP A 40 7.33 -2.64 -9.13
C ASP A 40 7.51 -3.97 -9.87
N ALA A 41 6.87 -5.04 -9.39
CA ALA A 41 6.93 -6.34 -10.06
C ALA A 41 6.31 -6.31 -11.47
N ASP A 42 5.21 -5.58 -11.65
CA ASP A 42 4.56 -5.41 -12.96
C ASP A 42 5.47 -4.61 -13.91
N ALA A 43 6.12 -3.56 -13.42
CA ALA A 43 7.12 -2.79 -14.18
C ALA A 43 8.31 -3.65 -14.59
N VAL A 44 8.84 -4.49 -13.69
CA VAL A 44 9.94 -5.42 -14.00
C VAL A 44 9.50 -6.52 -14.98
N CYS A 45 8.28 -7.05 -14.85
CA CYS A 45 7.77 -8.06 -15.76
C CYS A 45 7.46 -7.50 -17.15
N GLY A 46 7.29 -6.19 -17.28
CA GLY A 46 6.85 -5.52 -18.51
C GLY A 46 5.35 -5.63 -18.76
N ALA A 47 4.58 -6.09 -17.78
CA ALA A 47 3.15 -6.33 -17.90
C ALA A 47 2.49 -6.48 -16.52
N GLU A 48 1.25 -6.00 -16.40
CA GLU A 48 0.42 -6.20 -15.21
C GLU A 48 0.10 -7.68 -14.96
N TRP A 49 -0.25 -8.00 -13.71
CA TRP A 49 -0.65 -9.36 -13.34
C TRP A 49 -1.86 -9.86 -14.14
N GLY A 50 -1.73 -11.05 -14.73
CA GLY A 50 -2.79 -11.69 -15.51
C GLY A 50 -3.04 -11.09 -16.91
N GLN A 51 -2.36 -9.99 -17.27
CA GLN A 51 -2.55 -9.36 -18.58
C GLN A 51 -1.57 -9.93 -19.62
N SER A 52 -2.08 -10.20 -20.83
CA SER A 52 -1.23 -10.53 -21.96
C SER A 52 -0.56 -9.28 -22.49
N SER A 53 0.76 -9.31 -22.68
CA SER A 53 1.51 -8.23 -23.32
C SER A 53 2.73 -8.81 -24.06
N PRO A 54 3.04 -8.29 -25.26
CA PRO A 54 4.23 -8.71 -26.01
C PRO A 54 5.55 -8.25 -25.38
N GLU A 55 5.52 -7.24 -24.51
CA GLU A 55 6.67 -6.74 -23.74
C GLU A 55 7.01 -7.61 -22.52
N ARG A 56 6.16 -8.60 -22.19
CA ARG A 56 6.35 -9.45 -21.01
C ARG A 56 7.63 -10.27 -21.10
N ILE A 57 8.52 -10.12 -20.11
CA ILE A 57 9.79 -10.86 -20.02
C ILE A 57 9.86 -11.87 -18.87
N ALA A 58 8.93 -11.81 -17.92
CA ALA A 58 8.91 -12.68 -16.75
C ALA A 58 7.48 -12.98 -16.25
N GLN A 59 7.38 -13.97 -15.36
CA GLN A 59 6.14 -14.37 -14.68
C GLN A 59 6.33 -14.25 -13.17
N ARG A 60 5.30 -13.76 -12.46
CA ARG A 60 5.36 -13.64 -10.99
C ARG A 60 5.21 -15.03 -10.36
N ASN A 61 6.10 -15.36 -9.44
CA ASN A 61 6.16 -16.67 -8.78
C ASN A 61 5.55 -16.64 -7.36
N GLY A 62 4.38 -16.00 -7.23
CA GLY A 62 3.69 -15.82 -5.96
C GLY A 62 4.43 -14.93 -4.96
N TYR A 63 3.94 -14.95 -3.72
CA TYR A 63 4.49 -14.19 -2.60
C TYR A 63 5.28 -15.09 -1.66
N ARG A 64 6.22 -14.48 -0.93
CA ARG A 64 6.96 -15.12 0.17
C ARG A 64 6.81 -14.30 1.43
N HIS A 65 6.62 -14.99 2.55
CA HIS A 65 6.58 -14.34 3.85
C HIS A 65 7.93 -13.72 4.18
N ARG A 66 7.92 -12.48 4.66
CA ARG A 66 9.07 -11.81 5.25
C ARG A 66 8.58 -10.85 6.33
N GLU A 67 9.02 -11.07 7.56
CA GLU A 67 8.71 -10.15 8.66
C GLU A 67 9.42 -8.81 8.47
N LEU A 68 8.70 -7.73 8.77
CA LEU A 68 9.18 -6.37 8.77
C LEU A 68 8.91 -5.73 10.13
N ASP A 69 9.96 -5.31 10.82
CA ASP A 69 9.82 -4.50 12.02
C ASP A 69 9.59 -3.03 11.64
N THR A 70 8.40 -2.52 11.99
CA THR A 70 7.98 -1.16 11.65
C THR A 70 7.54 -0.37 12.89
N ARG A 71 7.25 0.92 12.73
CA ARG A 71 6.73 1.76 13.83
C ARG A 71 5.33 1.35 14.29
N VAL A 72 4.56 0.64 13.46
CA VAL A 72 3.26 0.06 13.84
C VAL A 72 3.42 -1.36 14.37
N GLY A 73 4.67 -1.82 14.58
CA GLY A 73 5.09 -3.14 15.03
C GLY A 73 5.47 -4.08 13.90
N THR A 74 5.73 -5.35 14.24
CA THR A 74 6.09 -6.40 13.27
C THR A 74 4.90 -6.77 12.37
N ILE A 75 5.08 -6.67 11.06
CA ILE A 75 4.11 -7.07 10.02
C ILE A 75 4.72 -8.02 9.00
#